data_AF-A0A656K3Y2-F1
#
_entry.id   AF-A0A656K3Y2-F1
#
_cell.length_a   1.000
_cell.length_b   1.000
_cell.length_c   1.000
_cell.angle_alpha   90.00
_cell.angle_beta   90.00
_cell.angle_gamma   90.00
#
_symmetry.space_group_name_H-M   'P 1'
#
loop_
_entity.id
_entity.type
_entity.pdbx_description
1 polymer ?
#
loop_
_entity_poly.entity_id
_entity_poly.type
_entity_poly.pdbx_seq_one_letter_code
_entity_poly.pdbx_strand_id
1 'polypeptide(L)'
;QRFSEYRTDLTELAPDDEDRKHLFGSASYQWTPGHWAGVRAHYSHDDGKLKSQGEQLDDLDKTTNGNLTWLGLQADSDAYNYRNTTPLNYWGSLTWLNGTRDEIGVTSAANDQFFAGEKNSRDMNGWATDLGLRLRLDPQWQVGAAYSRASKDYIQNGLESNRSNWTGTRSRIHRFGEAFQGEMANVETGSLFASWQMNEEYDASLIYHKFRRVDGNTGIGGSGINAVRENGNSNTFSSLPLEDGRKDLGQEMDLVVTKYFKQGLLPASLSQSFDEPSALVRLRAGVFKPGDAYHNGVDEYMHRAVVDVIWRF
;
A
#
# COMPACT_ATOMS: atom_id res chain seq x y z
N GLN A 1 -11.28 14.05 8.19
CA GLN A 1 -11.64 13.23 9.34
C GLN A 1 -12.73 12.28 8.92
N ARG A 2 -12.62 11.02 9.34
CA ARG A 2 -13.72 10.06 9.27
C ARG A 2 -14.58 10.22 10.52
N PHE A 3 -15.89 10.14 10.38
CA PHE A 3 -16.84 10.33 11.48
C PHE A 3 -17.67 9.07 11.79
N SER A 4 -17.71 8.13 10.84
CA SER A 4 -18.34 6.81 10.97
C SER A 4 -17.88 5.93 9.81
N GLU A 5 -17.92 4.61 9.99
CA GLU A 5 -17.76 3.64 8.91
C GLU A 5 -19.00 3.59 7.99
N TYR A 6 -20.15 4.13 8.42
CA TYR A 6 -21.45 4.01 7.74
C TYR A 6 -21.81 2.55 7.40
N ARG A 7 -21.43 1.63 8.29
CA ARG A 7 -21.64 0.19 8.21
C ARG A 7 -22.44 -0.30 9.42
N THR A 8 -23.25 -1.33 9.22
CA THR A 8 -24.06 -1.92 10.30
C THR A 8 -23.27 -2.88 11.18
N ASP A 9 -22.13 -3.39 10.70
CA ASP A 9 -21.29 -4.38 11.36
C ASP A 9 -20.05 -3.79 12.05
N LEU A 10 -19.80 -2.48 11.90
CA LEU A 10 -18.75 -1.74 12.59
C LEU A 10 -19.38 -0.52 13.26
N THR A 11 -19.33 -0.48 14.60
CA THR A 11 -19.94 0.59 15.41
C THR A 11 -18.97 1.72 15.73
N GLU A 12 -17.67 1.43 15.76
CA GLU A 12 -16.61 2.36 16.11
C GLU A 12 -15.62 2.51 14.95
N LEU A 13 -14.91 3.65 14.91
CA LEU A 13 -13.84 3.88 13.95
C LEU A 13 -12.58 3.09 14.32
N ALA A 14 -11.73 2.83 13.34
CA ALA A 14 -10.38 2.37 13.64
C ALA A 14 -9.62 3.44 14.45
N PRO A 15 -8.76 3.06 15.41
CA PRO A 15 -8.00 4.01 16.23
C PRO A 15 -7.20 5.01 15.40
N ASP A 16 -6.69 4.58 14.24
CA ASP A 16 -5.92 5.45 13.34
C ASP A 16 -6.77 6.49 12.60
N ASP A 17 -8.08 6.29 12.46
CA ASP A 17 -8.97 7.19 11.73
C ASP A 17 -9.70 8.18 12.65
N GLU A 18 -9.93 7.78 13.91
CA GLU A 18 -10.58 8.61 14.92
C GLU A 18 -9.78 9.91 15.16
N ASP A 19 -10.46 11.05 15.29
CA ASP A 19 -9.84 12.37 15.54
C ASP A 19 -8.71 12.81 14.57
N ARG A 20 -8.54 12.11 13.44
CA ARG A 20 -7.51 12.44 12.45
C ARG A 20 -8.07 13.33 11.35
N LYS A 21 -7.57 14.55 11.26
CA LYS A 21 -7.94 15.55 10.24
C LYS A 21 -6.87 15.56 9.14
N HIS A 22 -7.33 15.61 7.89
CA HIS A 22 -6.45 15.69 6.72
C HIS A 22 -6.75 16.95 5.92
N LEU A 23 -5.69 17.63 5.51
CA LEU A 23 -5.73 18.74 4.55
C LEU A 23 -4.73 18.43 3.45
N PHE A 24 -5.17 18.42 2.19
CA PHE A 24 -4.32 18.04 1.07
C PHE A 24 -4.62 18.88 -0.17
N GLY A 25 -3.60 18.99 -1.02
CA GLY A 25 -3.68 19.72 -2.28
C GLY A 25 -2.57 19.29 -3.24
N SER A 26 -2.79 19.49 -4.52
CA SER A 26 -1.79 19.23 -5.56
C SER A 26 -1.95 20.20 -6.71
N ALA A 27 -0.84 20.52 -7.36
CA ALA A 27 -0.81 21.28 -8.60
C ALA A 27 0.11 20.55 -9.58
N SER A 28 -0.31 20.44 -10.84
CA SER A 28 0.49 19.83 -11.89
C SER A 28 0.38 20.62 -13.18
N TYR A 29 1.45 20.58 -13.97
CA TYR A 29 1.57 21.27 -15.24
C TYR A 29 2.07 20.29 -16.30
N GLN A 30 1.37 20.27 -17.43
CA GLN A 30 1.79 19.51 -18.60
C GLN A 30 2.79 20.37 -19.40
N TRP A 31 4.08 20.10 -19.23
CA TRP A 31 5.15 20.89 -19.85
C TRP A 31 5.42 20.51 -21.30
N THR A 32 5.13 19.26 -21.66
CA THR A 32 5.02 18.79 -23.05
C THR A 32 3.83 17.83 -23.17
N PRO A 33 3.22 17.63 -24.35
CA PRO A 33 2.07 16.74 -24.50
C PRO A 33 2.34 15.35 -23.92
N GLY A 34 1.50 14.93 -22.97
CA GLY A 34 1.66 13.65 -22.27
C GLY A 34 2.69 13.64 -21.14
N HIS A 35 3.42 14.73 -20.87
CA HIS A 35 4.41 14.79 -19.78
C HIS A 35 4.04 15.85 -18.74
N TRP A 36 3.92 15.40 -17.51
CA TRP A 36 3.48 16.17 -16.37
C TRP A 36 4.62 16.33 -15.37
N ALA A 37 4.65 17.50 -14.73
CA ALA A 37 5.43 17.76 -13.53
C ALA A 37 4.50 18.43 -12.51
N GLY A 38 4.63 18.07 -11.25
CA GLY A 38 3.72 18.56 -10.23
C GLY A 38 4.26 18.48 -8.82
N VAL A 39 3.51 19.12 -7.94
CA VAL A 39 3.75 19.15 -6.50
C VAL A 39 2.49 18.67 -5.78
N ARG A 40 2.68 17.99 -4.65
CA ARG A 40 1.61 17.55 -3.76
C ARG A 40 1.98 17.88 -2.33
N ALA A 41 1.01 18.35 -1.56
CA ALA A 41 1.14 18.54 -0.13
C ALA A 41 0.00 17.80 0.58
N HIS A 42 0.32 17.18 1.70
CA HIS A 42 -0.65 16.56 2.61
C HIS A 42 -0.25 16.92 4.02
N TYR A 43 -1.22 17.32 4.83
CA TYR A 43 -1.07 17.55 6.26
C TYR A 43 -2.08 16.67 7.01
N SER A 44 -1.61 15.99 8.04
CA SER A 44 -2.43 15.22 8.97
C SER A 44 -2.24 15.78 10.37
N HIS A 45 -3.35 15.99 11.07
CA HIS A 45 -3.40 16.42 12.46
C HIS A 45 -4.26 15.42 13.23
N ASP A 46 -3.67 14.74 14.19
CA ASP A 46 -4.34 13.77 15.06
C ASP A 46 -4.27 14.27 16.51
N ASP A 47 -5.39 14.77 17.02
CA ASP A 47 -5.56 15.25 18.39
C ASP A 47 -6.19 14.21 19.33
N GLY A 48 -6.36 12.97 18.84
CA GLY A 48 -6.87 11.86 19.64
C GLY A 48 -5.94 11.54 20.82
N LYS A 49 -6.51 11.15 21.96
CA LYS A 49 -5.75 10.98 23.20
C LYS A 49 -5.11 9.60 23.29
N LEU A 50 -3.84 9.56 23.68
CA LEU A 50 -3.18 8.33 24.11
C LEU A 50 -3.51 8.05 25.58
N LYS A 51 -3.66 6.78 25.92
CA LYS A 51 -3.80 6.33 27.31
C LYS A 51 -2.55 6.68 28.13
N SER A 52 -2.76 6.90 29.42
CA SER A 52 -1.67 7.13 30.37
C SER A 52 -0.97 5.82 30.72
N GLN A 53 0.31 5.90 31.10
CA GLN A 53 1.09 4.73 31.48
C GLN A 53 0.37 3.91 32.57
N GLY A 54 0.24 2.60 32.35
CA GLY A 54 -0.41 1.66 33.26
C GLY A 54 -1.93 1.57 33.12
N GLU A 55 -2.55 2.37 32.24
CA GLU A 55 -3.95 2.16 31.87
C GLU A 55 -4.09 0.94 30.94
N GLN A 56 -5.21 0.22 31.07
CA GLN A 56 -5.53 -0.90 30.20
C GLN A 56 -5.83 -0.39 28.78
N LEU A 57 -5.29 -1.10 27.79
CA LEU A 57 -5.53 -0.90 26.37
C LEU A 57 -6.52 -1.94 25.84
N ASP A 58 -7.37 -1.50 24.91
CA ASP A 58 -8.14 -2.36 24.02
C ASP A 58 -7.77 -2.13 22.54
N ASP A 59 -8.41 -2.87 21.63
CA ASP A 59 -8.14 -2.80 20.18
C ASP A 59 -8.64 -1.49 19.53
N LEU A 60 -9.45 -0.69 20.24
CA LEU A 60 -9.98 0.60 19.79
C LEU A 60 -9.16 1.79 20.31
N ASP A 61 -8.23 1.55 21.23
CA ASP A 61 -7.38 2.59 21.77
C ASP A 61 -6.25 3.01 20.83
N LYS A 62 -6.04 4.33 20.72
CA LYS A 62 -4.90 4.89 19.99
C LYS A 62 -3.59 4.56 20.68
N THR A 63 -2.66 4.00 19.90
CA THR A 63 -1.27 3.80 20.32
C THR A 63 -0.34 4.89 19.81
N THR A 64 -0.79 5.68 18.83
CA THR A 64 -0.01 6.79 18.27
C THR A 64 -0.90 7.97 17.88
N ASN A 65 -0.36 9.19 17.97
CA ASN A 65 -0.97 10.41 17.43
C ASN A 65 0.14 11.35 16.94
N GLY A 66 -0.20 12.43 16.24
CA GLY A 66 0.82 13.36 15.75
C GLY A 66 0.38 14.30 14.64
N ASN A 67 1.32 15.16 14.29
CA ASN A 67 1.18 16.18 13.24
C ASN A 67 2.21 15.93 12.17
N LEU A 68 1.75 15.53 10.99
CA LEU A 68 2.60 15.04 9.92
C LEU A 68 2.33 15.81 8.63
N THR A 69 3.40 16.23 7.97
CA THR A 69 3.34 16.93 6.68
C THR A 69 4.13 16.16 5.64
N TRP A 70 3.49 15.82 4.53
CA TRP A 70 4.12 15.27 3.35
C TRP A 70 4.21 16.34 2.28
N LEU A 71 5.40 16.53 1.71
CA LEU A 71 5.64 17.38 0.55
C LEU A 71 6.26 16.53 -0.55
N GLY A 72 5.61 16.47 -1.71
CA GLY A 72 5.99 15.60 -2.81
C GLY A 72 6.22 16.37 -4.10
N LEU A 73 7.24 15.95 -4.84
CA LEU A 73 7.43 16.25 -6.25
C LEU A 73 7.08 15.01 -7.07
N GLN A 74 6.45 15.22 -8.22
CA GLN A 74 6.13 14.15 -9.16
C GLN A 74 6.42 14.57 -10.59
N ALA A 75 6.87 13.62 -11.40
CA ALA A 75 6.97 13.75 -12.84
C ALA A 75 6.56 12.43 -13.49
N ASP A 76 5.71 12.48 -14.50
CA ASP A 76 5.24 11.30 -15.19
C ASP A 76 4.90 11.61 -16.65
N SER A 77 4.88 10.57 -17.48
CA SER A 77 4.51 10.68 -18.89
C SER A 77 3.06 10.23 -19.12
N ASP A 78 2.12 10.59 -18.24
CA ASP A 78 0.76 10.03 -18.24
C ASP A 78 0.82 8.49 -18.16
N ALA A 79 1.76 7.99 -17.35
CA ALA A 79 2.10 6.57 -17.30
C ALA A 79 0.98 5.72 -16.71
N TYR A 80 0.03 6.30 -15.97
CA TYR A 80 -1.11 5.56 -15.43
C TYR A 80 -2.29 5.50 -16.40
N ASN A 81 -2.21 6.18 -17.55
CA ASN A 81 -3.23 6.08 -18.58
C ASN A 81 -2.98 4.85 -19.46
N TYR A 82 -3.82 3.82 -19.34
CA TYR A 82 -3.73 2.59 -20.14
C TYR A 82 -3.91 2.81 -21.65
N ARG A 83 -4.51 3.95 -22.04
CA ARG A 83 -4.68 4.35 -23.45
C ARG A 83 -3.47 5.07 -24.02
N ASN A 84 -2.46 5.39 -23.20
CA ASN A 84 -1.26 6.07 -23.66
C ASN A 84 -0.46 5.20 -24.62
N THR A 85 -0.26 5.69 -25.84
CA THR A 85 0.42 4.97 -26.94
C THR A 85 1.89 5.32 -27.10
N THR A 86 2.45 6.16 -26.21
CA THR A 86 3.88 6.48 -26.24
C THR A 86 4.74 5.22 -26.05
N PRO A 87 5.83 5.05 -26.82
CA PRO A 87 6.69 3.86 -26.72
C PRO A 87 7.35 3.71 -25.35
N LEU A 88 7.70 4.82 -24.70
CA LEU A 88 8.30 4.86 -23.37
C LEU A 88 7.41 5.68 -22.45
N ASN A 89 7.00 5.06 -21.34
CA ASN A 89 6.27 5.69 -20.27
C ASN A 89 7.13 5.68 -19.00
N TYR A 90 7.02 6.71 -18.17
CA TYR A 90 7.74 6.81 -16.91
C TYR A 90 6.90 7.46 -15.82
N TRP A 91 7.23 7.15 -14.58
CA TRP A 91 6.78 7.91 -13.42
C TRP A 91 7.95 8.04 -12.45
N GLY A 92 7.95 9.14 -11.71
CA GLY A 92 8.92 9.40 -10.67
C GLY A 92 8.29 10.29 -9.63
N SER A 93 8.46 9.94 -8.36
CA SER A 93 8.07 10.79 -7.25
C SER A 93 9.15 10.81 -6.17
N LEU A 94 9.23 11.93 -5.45
CA LEU A 94 10.04 12.11 -4.26
C LEU A 94 9.19 12.85 -3.23
N THR A 95 8.96 12.23 -2.09
CA THR A 95 8.13 12.78 -1.01
C THR A 95 8.93 12.87 0.27
N TRP A 96 9.00 14.05 0.88
CA TRP A 96 9.51 14.25 2.22
C TRP A 96 8.38 14.21 3.23
N LEU A 97 8.65 13.66 4.41
CA LEU A 97 7.78 13.62 5.57
C LEU A 97 8.46 14.34 6.73
N ASN A 98 7.80 15.35 7.27
CA ASN A 98 8.26 16.08 8.45
C ASN A 98 7.11 16.23 9.45
N GLY A 99 7.43 16.17 10.74
CA GLY A 99 6.42 16.36 11.77
C GLY A 99 6.83 15.84 13.13
N THR A 100 5.86 15.65 14.01
CA THR A 100 6.04 15.01 15.31
C THR A 100 5.05 13.88 15.47
N ARG A 101 5.48 12.82 16.17
CA ARG A 101 4.63 11.69 16.51
C ARG A 101 4.86 11.33 17.97
N ASP A 102 3.77 11.16 18.71
CA ASP A 102 3.83 10.52 20.01
C ASP A 102 3.38 9.07 19.88
N GLU A 103 4.09 8.17 20.54
CA GLU A 103 3.82 6.74 20.51
C GLU A 103 3.89 6.19 21.93
N ILE A 104 2.96 5.29 22.27
CA ILE A 104 3.02 4.50 23.51
C ILE A 104 3.40 3.06 23.16
N GLY A 105 4.33 2.48 23.94
CA GLY A 105 4.58 1.05 23.88
C GLY A 105 3.40 0.26 24.44
N VAL A 106 3.31 -1.02 24.11
CA VAL A 106 2.31 -1.95 24.68
C VAL A 106 3.03 -2.95 25.55
N THR A 107 2.61 -3.07 26.81
CA THR A 107 3.11 -4.09 27.74
C THR A 107 2.02 -5.14 27.94
N SER A 108 2.35 -6.41 27.74
CA SER A 108 1.43 -7.52 28.05
C SER A 108 1.57 -7.95 29.51
N ALA A 109 0.43 -8.22 30.15
CA ALA A 109 0.34 -8.82 31.47
C ALA A 109 -0.25 -10.24 31.37
N ALA A 110 -0.33 -10.94 32.52
CA ALA A 110 -1.03 -12.22 32.59
C ALA A 110 -2.52 -12.05 32.20
N ASN A 111 -3.09 -13.06 31.54
CA ASN A 111 -4.50 -13.13 31.07
C ASN A 111 -4.85 -12.21 29.89
N ASP A 112 -3.96 -12.05 28.90
CA ASP A 112 -4.22 -11.31 27.66
C ASP A 112 -4.66 -9.85 27.87
N GLN A 113 -4.22 -9.25 28.98
CA GLN A 113 -4.41 -7.82 29.24
C GLN A 113 -3.22 -7.04 28.71
N PHE A 114 -3.50 -5.98 27.95
CA PHE A 114 -2.52 -5.05 27.42
C PHE A 114 -2.59 -3.75 28.19
N PHE A 115 -1.44 -3.16 28.49
CA PHE A 115 -1.31 -1.91 29.22
C PHE A 115 -0.45 -0.91 28.47
N ALA A 116 -0.82 0.37 28.56
CA ALA A 116 -0.07 1.46 27.96
C ALA A 116 1.29 1.64 28.64
N GLY A 117 2.34 1.67 27.83
CA GLY A 117 3.70 1.94 28.25
C GLY A 117 4.01 3.44 28.39
N GLU A 118 5.30 3.76 28.51
CA GLU A 118 5.74 5.15 28.52
C GLU A 118 5.50 5.81 27.15
N LYS A 119 5.05 7.06 27.19
CA LYS A 119 4.83 7.89 26.01
C LYS A 119 6.17 8.44 25.53
N ASN A 120 6.50 8.15 24.28
CA ASN A 120 7.69 8.66 23.60
C ASN A 120 7.28 9.64 22.52
N SER A 121 7.80 10.88 22.61
CA SER A 121 7.64 11.88 21.57
C SER A 121 8.86 11.88 20.67
N ARG A 122 8.67 11.83 19.35
CA ARG A 122 9.75 11.86 18.37
C ARG A 122 9.46 12.80 17.20
N ASP A 123 10.51 13.46 16.74
CA ASP A 123 10.50 14.17 15.47
C ASP A 123 10.55 13.15 14.33
N MET A 124 9.63 13.30 13.38
CA MET A 124 9.55 12.50 12.17
C MET A 124 10.27 13.25 11.05
N ASN A 125 11.26 12.60 10.44
CA ASN A 125 11.97 13.12 9.27
C ASN A 125 12.29 11.96 8.32
N GLY A 126 11.39 11.74 7.38
CA GLY A 126 11.46 10.65 6.41
C GLY A 126 11.44 11.15 4.98
N TRP A 127 11.82 10.28 4.06
CA TRP A 127 11.59 10.49 2.64
C TRP A 127 11.25 9.16 1.95
N ALA A 128 10.55 9.27 0.83
CA ALA A 128 10.24 8.15 -0.03
C ALA A 128 10.33 8.52 -1.50
N THR A 129 10.69 7.54 -2.34
CA THR A 129 10.67 7.66 -3.79
C THR A 129 10.00 6.45 -4.42
N ASP A 130 9.27 6.67 -5.50
CA ASP A 130 8.81 5.63 -6.41
C ASP A 130 9.12 6.05 -7.84
N LEU A 131 9.87 5.21 -8.53
CA LEU A 131 10.35 5.40 -9.89
C LEU A 131 9.92 4.21 -10.73
N GLY A 132 9.56 4.44 -11.98
CA GLY A 132 9.34 3.33 -12.90
C GLY A 132 9.36 3.73 -14.35
N LEU A 133 9.62 2.71 -15.17
CA LEU A 133 9.71 2.79 -16.61
C LEU A 133 8.89 1.65 -17.21
N ARG A 134 8.15 1.98 -18.27
CA ARG A 134 7.37 1.01 -19.04
C ARG A 134 7.61 1.21 -20.52
N LEU A 135 8.02 0.14 -21.18
CA LEU A 135 8.24 0.07 -22.61
C LEU A 135 7.06 -0.64 -23.26
N ARG A 136 6.47 0.01 -24.25
CA ARG A 136 5.46 -0.58 -25.11
C ARG A 136 6.15 -1.25 -26.29
N LEU A 137 6.06 -2.58 -26.34
CA LEU A 137 6.68 -3.38 -27.40
C LEU A 137 5.82 -3.36 -28.67
N ASP A 138 4.49 -3.42 -28.49
CA ASP A 138 3.50 -3.32 -29.55
C ASP A 138 2.15 -2.80 -28.99
N PRO A 139 1.06 -2.69 -29.77
CA PRO A 139 -0.22 -2.21 -29.25
C PRO A 139 -0.81 -3.04 -28.09
N GLN A 140 -0.39 -4.28 -27.88
CA GLN A 140 -0.89 -5.19 -26.86
C GLN A 140 0.09 -5.41 -25.72
N TRP A 141 1.38 -5.59 -26.01
CA TRP A 141 2.41 -5.98 -25.07
C TRP A 141 3.22 -4.81 -24.51
N GLN A 142 3.40 -4.81 -23.19
CA GLN A 142 4.25 -3.87 -22.48
C GLN A 142 5.11 -4.62 -21.47
N VAL A 143 6.30 -4.09 -21.21
CA VAL A 143 7.20 -4.58 -20.16
C VAL A 143 7.73 -3.40 -19.37
N GLY A 144 8.11 -3.60 -18.12
CA GLY A 144 8.69 -2.51 -17.35
C GLY A 144 9.32 -2.95 -16.06
N ALA A 145 9.88 -1.95 -15.39
CA ALA A 145 10.53 -2.08 -14.10
C ALA A 145 10.16 -0.88 -13.23
N ALA A 146 10.11 -1.12 -11.93
CA ALA A 146 9.85 -0.08 -10.95
C ALA A 146 10.72 -0.28 -9.72
N TYR A 147 11.09 0.82 -9.08
CA TYR A 147 11.89 0.86 -7.87
C TYR A 147 11.25 1.83 -6.90
N SER A 148 11.01 1.38 -5.67
CA SER A 148 10.55 2.24 -4.59
C SER A 148 11.43 2.08 -3.36
N ARG A 149 11.54 3.15 -2.58
CA ARG A 149 12.25 3.15 -1.32
C ARG A 149 11.65 4.17 -0.38
N ALA A 150 11.33 3.74 0.84
CA ALA A 150 10.94 4.59 1.96
C ALA A 150 11.99 4.49 3.06
N SER A 151 12.48 5.64 3.54
CA SER A 151 13.37 5.69 4.70
C SER A 151 12.69 5.12 5.96
N LYS A 152 13.48 4.80 6.99
CA LYS A 152 12.98 4.19 8.23
C LYS A 152 11.85 4.99 8.91
N ASP A 153 11.91 6.32 8.84
CA ASP A 153 10.97 7.23 9.51
C ASP A 153 9.86 7.70 8.58
N TYR A 154 9.86 7.27 7.30
CA TYR A 154 8.78 7.59 6.38
C TYR A 154 7.61 6.63 6.61
N ILE A 155 6.40 7.18 6.63
CA ILE A 155 5.13 6.44 6.62
C ILE A 155 4.19 7.09 5.61
N GLN A 156 3.18 6.36 5.15
CA GLN A 156 2.15 6.91 4.27
C GLN A 156 1.06 7.63 5.07
N ASN A 157 0.09 8.20 4.38
CA ASN A 157 -0.87 9.14 4.99
C ASN A 157 -2.11 8.44 5.58
N GLY A 158 -2.22 7.12 5.42
CA GLY A 158 -3.34 6.30 5.88
C GLY A 158 -4.57 6.34 4.95
N LEU A 159 -4.49 7.09 3.85
CA LEU A 159 -5.56 7.21 2.84
C LEU A 159 -5.19 6.55 1.51
N GLU A 160 -3.97 6.02 1.41
CA GLU A 160 -3.51 5.28 0.24
C GLU A 160 -4.25 3.94 0.07
N SER A 161 -4.42 3.55 -1.19
CA SER A 161 -4.73 2.16 -1.54
C SER A 161 -3.51 1.41 -2.06
N ASN A 162 -2.44 2.13 -2.38
CA ASN A 162 -1.30 1.66 -3.16
C ASN A 162 -1.70 0.93 -4.45
N ARG A 163 -2.88 1.21 -5.03
CA ARG A 163 -3.37 0.61 -6.27
C ARG A 163 -3.41 1.60 -7.42
N SER A 164 -2.80 1.23 -8.54
CA SER A 164 -2.72 2.07 -9.73
C SER A 164 -2.61 1.26 -11.03
N ASN A 165 -2.69 1.94 -12.16
CA ASN A 165 -2.54 1.35 -13.50
C ASN A 165 -1.07 1.33 -13.97
N TRP A 166 -0.13 1.14 -13.04
CA TRP A 166 1.32 1.27 -13.30
C TRP A 166 1.85 0.25 -14.31
N THR A 167 1.20 -0.90 -14.46
CA THR A 167 1.51 -1.88 -15.50
C THR A 167 0.97 -1.52 -16.90
N GLY A 168 0.24 -0.40 -17.02
CA GLY A 168 -0.26 0.10 -18.31
C GLY A 168 -1.52 -0.58 -18.82
N THR A 169 -2.24 -1.30 -17.96
CA THR A 169 -3.53 -1.94 -18.25
C THR A 169 -4.69 -1.21 -17.57
N ARG A 170 -5.93 -1.52 -17.95
CA ARG A 170 -7.12 -0.92 -17.35
C ARG A 170 -7.34 -1.39 -15.91
N SER A 171 -6.96 -2.62 -15.58
CA SER A 171 -6.96 -3.13 -14.21
C SER A 171 -6.01 -2.35 -13.30
N ARG A 172 -6.50 -1.92 -12.13
CA ARG A 172 -5.67 -1.34 -11.06
C ARG A 172 -5.02 -2.45 -10.24
N ILE A 173 -3.72 -2.36 -10.04
CA ILE A 173 -2.92 -3.40 -9.38
C ILE A 173 -2.22 -2.81 -8.17
N HIS A 174 -2.10 -3.60 -7.10
CA HIS A 174 -1.34 -3.19 -5.92
C HIS A 174 0.15 -3.01 -6.29
N ARG A 175 0.72 -1.85 -5.97
CA ARG A 175 2.10 -1.49 -6.33
C ARG A 175 3.14 -2.35 -5.60
N PHE A 176 2.78 -2.87 -4.43
CA PHE A 176 3.67 -3.62 -3.51
C PHE A 176 3.11 -5.02 -3.20
N GLY A 177 2.61 -5.72 -4.22
CA GLY A 177 2.13 -7.11 -4.08
C GLY A 177 0.66 -7.24 -3.69
N GLU A 178 -0.08 -8.17 -4.30
CA GLU A 178 -1.45 -8.52 -3.90
C GLU A 178 -1.51 -9.37 -2.61
N ALA A 179 -0.45 -10.12 -2.30
CA ALA A 179 -0.28 -10.90 -1.08
C ALA A 179 0.46 -10.10 0.01
N PHE A 180 1.65 -9.55 -0.28
CA PHE A 180 2.42 -8.77 0.68
C PHE A 180 1.71 -7.47 1.09
N GLN A 181 1.03 -6.80 0.16
CA GLN A 181 0.26 -5.57 0.39
C GLN A 181 1.02 -4.52 1.22
N GLY A 182 2.29 -4.31 0.87
CA GLY A 182 3.16 -3.43 1.66
C GLY A 182 2.76 -1.96 1.61
N GLU A 183 2.91 -1.29 2.75
CA GLU A 183 2.99 0.16 2.85
C GLU A 183 4.43 0.62 2.59
N MET A 184 4.60 1.80 1.99
CA MET A 184 5.89 2.47 1.92
C MET A 184 6.30 3.01 3.29
N ALA A 185 6.82 2.14 4.16
CA ALA A 185 7.34 2.52 5.47
C ALA A 185 8.47 1.58 5.88
N ASN A 186 9.71 2.08 5.88
CA ASN A 186 10.93 1.28 6.05
C ASN A 186 11.11 0.13 5.01
N VAL A 187 10.52 0.26 3.82
CA VAL A 187 10.55 -0.77 2.76
C VAL A 187 11.24 -0.23 1.50
N GLU A 188 12.03 -1.10 0.87
CA GLU A 188 12.60 -0.97 -0.46
C GLU A 188 12.05 -2.09 -1.35
N THR A 189 11.58 -1.75 -2.55
CA THR A 189 11.00 -2.72 -3.48
C THR A 189 11.59 -2.56 -4.88
N GLY A 190 12.11 -3.65 -5.43
CA GLY A 190 12.38 -3.78 -6.87
C GLY A 190 11.26 -4.57 -7.54
N SER A 191 10.74 -4.11 -8.67
CA SER A 191 9.64 -4.75 -9.39
C SER A 191 9.95 -4.88 -10.88
N LEU A 192 9.59 -6.03 -11.47
CA LEU A 192 9.60 -6.28 -12.91
C LEU A 192 8.20 -6.71 -13.33
N PHE A 193 7.74 -6.28 -14.50
CA PHE A 193 6.43 -6.70 -14.98
C PHE A 193 6.38 -6.86 -16.49
N ALA A 194 5.47 -7.72 -16.92
CA ALA A 194 4.98 -7.80 -18.29
C ALA A 194 3.46 -7.70 -18.26
N SER A 195 2.89 -6.94 -19.19
CA SER A 195 1.46 -6.80 -19.31
C SER A 195 1.02 -6.94 -20.76
N TRP A 196 -0.22 -7.39 -20.91
CA TRP A 196 -0.86 -7.63 -22.18
C TRP A 196 -2.27 -7.07 -22.12
N GLN A 197 -2.71 -6.43 -23.19
CA GLN A 197 -4.08 -5.99 -23.36
C GLN A 197 -4.57 -6.31 -24.77
N MET A 198 -5.82 -6.76 -24.89
CA MET A 198 -6.45 -7.00 -26.17
C MET A 198 -7.76 -6.24 -26.27
N ASN A 199 -7.73 -5.21 -27.12
CA ASN A 199 -8.83 -4.28 -27.30
C ASN A 199 -9.28 -3.69 -25.95
N GLU A 200 -10.57 -3.54 -25.74
CA GLU A 200 -11.16 -3.16 -24.45
C GLU A 200 -11.76 -4.37 -23.71
N GLU A 201 -11.44 -5.60 -24.14
CA GLU A 201 -12.10 -6.83 -23.69
C GLU A 201 -11.26 -7.62 -22.71
N TYR A 202 -9.94 -7.58 -22.80
CA TYR A 202 -9.05 -8.32 -21.90
C TYR A 202 -7.82 -7.52 -21.51
N ASP A 203 -7.39 -7.70 -20.27
CA ASP A 203 -6.03 -7.37 -19.85
C ASP A 203 -5.45 -8.43 -18.92
N ALA A 204 -4.12 -8.50 -18.90
CA ALA A 204 -3.36 -9.35 -18.02
C ALA A 204 -2.06 -8.64 -17.60
N SER A 205 -1.62 -8.88 -16.37
CA SER A 205 -0.34 -8.42 -15.85
C SER A 205 0.30 -9.53 -15.02
N LEU A 206 1.57 -9.83 -15.33
CA LEU A 206 2.44 -10.69 -14.54
C LEU A 206 3.53 -9.82 -13.93
N ILE A 207 3.68 -9.88 -12.62
CA ILE A 207 4.55 -8.98 -11.88
C ILE A 207 5.39 -9.79 -10.91
N TYR A 208 6.67 -9.43 -10.82
CA TYR A 208 7.60 -9.94 -9.83
C TYR A 208 8.07 -8.80 -8.93
N HIS A 209 8.10 -9.05 -7.63
CA HIS A 209 8.60 -8.13 -6.62
C HIS A 209 9.72 -8.77 -5.78
N LYS A 210 10.70 -7.96 -5.38
CA LYS A 210 11.67 -8.26 -4.31
C LYS A 210 11.57 -7.16 -3.27
N PHE A 211 11.31 -7.55 -2.02
CA PHE A 211 11.10 -6.64 -0.90
C PHE A 211 12.28 -6.73 0.08
N ARG A 212 12.72 -5.58 0.58
CA ARG A 212 13.75 -5.47 1.61
C ARG A 212 13.39 -4.38 2.62
N ARG A 213 13.81 -4.55 3.86
CA ARG A 213 13.83 -3.44 4.83
C ARG A 213 14.97 -2.48 4.52
N VAL A 214 14.72 -1.19 4.69
CA VAL A 214 15.78 -0.17 4.59
C VAL A 214 16.65 -0.20 5.86
N ASP A 215 16.04 -0.23 7.03
CA ASP A 215 16.65 -0.48 8.34
C ASP A 215 16.22 -1.85 8.87
N GLY A 216 17.21 -2.70 9.17
CA GLY A 216 16.97 -4.07 9.61
C GLY A 216 16.57 -4.21 11.08
N ASN A 217 16.64 -3.14 11.87
CA ASN A 217 16.34 -3.13 13.30
C ASN A 217 15.04 -2.35 13.59
N THR A 218 14.24 -2.11 12.56
CA THR A 218 12.97 -1.39 12.67
C THR A 218 11.92 -2.22 11.94
N GLY A 219 10.68 -2.17 12.44
CA GLY A 219 9.53 -2.74 11.77
C GLY A 219 9.27 -2.08 10.42
N ILE A 220 8.32 -2.64 9.68
CA ILE A 220 7.75 -2.02 8.48
C ILE A 220 6.37 -1.44 8.83
N GLY A 221 5.78 -0.65 7.93
CA GLY A 221 4.38 -0.22 8.08
C GLY A 221 3.38 -1.35 7.82
N GLY A 222 2.17 -0.98 7.41
CA GLY A 222 1.12 -1.94 7.10
C GLY A 222 1.56 -2.99 6.08
N SER A 223 1.18 -4.24 6.30
CA SER A 223 1.33 -5.32 5.33
C SER A 223 0.23 -6.35 5.46
N GLY A 224 -0.02 -7.08 4.38
CA GLY A 224 -0.94 -8.21 4.35
C GLY A 224 -0.36 -9.51 4.93
N ILE A 225 0.84 -9.47 5.51
CA ILE A 225 1.52 -10.60 6.16
C ILE A 225 1.46 -10.43 7.68
N ASN A 226 0.83 -11.39 8.35
CA ASN A 226 0.94 -11.52 9.80
C ASN A 226 1.59 -12.87 10.11
N ALA A 227 2.90 -12.85 10.37
CA ALA A 227 3.62 -14.07 10.72
C ALA A 227 3.29 -14.46 12.16
N VAL A 228 2.93 -15.72 12.37
CA VAL A 228 2.58 -16.26 13.68
C VAL A 228 3.35 -17.54 13.94
N ARG A 229 3.71 -17.78 15.20
CA ARG A 229 4.31 -19.04 15.65
C ARG A 229 3.27 -19.83 16.42
N GLU A 230 3.16 -21.12 16.09
CA GLU A 230 2.42 -22.07 16.93
C GLU A 230 3.23 -22.40 18.20
N ASN A 231 2.60 -22.26 19.36
CA ASN A 231 3.22 -22.54 20.64
C ASN A 231 3.08 -24.02 21.02
N GLY A 232 3.93 -24.87 20.46
CA GLY A 232 4.05 -26.29 20.86
C GLY A 232 2.71 -27.06 20.79
N ASN A 233 2.42 -27.91 21.79
CA ASN A 233 1.17 -28.71 21.85
C ASN A 233 -0.09 -27.91 22.23
N SER A 234 -0.05 -26.58 22.15
CA SER A 234 -1.21 -25.73 22.39
C SER A 234 -1.66 -25.13 21.05
N ASN A 235 -2.96 -25.14 20.77
CA ASN A 235 -3.56 -24.48 19.60
C ASN A 235 -3.52 -22.93 19.75
N THR A 236 -2.45 -22.39 20.31
CA THR A 236 -2.26 -20.95 20.55
C THR A 236 -1.16 -20.42 19.64
N PHE A 237 -1.41 -19.25 19.07
CA PHE A 237 -0.52 -18.60 18.12
C PHE A 237 -0.04 -17.27 18.72
N SER A 238 1.26 -16.99 18.63
CA SER A 238 1.83 -15.69 18.99
C SER A 238 2.37 -15.00 17.75
N SER A 239 2.18 -13.68 17.65
CA SER A 239 2.79 -12.88 16.57
C SER A 239 4.31 -13.02 16.60
N LEU A 240 4.90 -13.23 15.41
CA LEU A 240 6.34 -13.26 15.21
C LEU A 240 6.75 -11.89 14.66
N PRO A 241 7.46 -11.07 15.45
CA PRO A 241 8.08 -9.87 14.92
C PRO A 241 9.13 -10.24 13.87
N LEU A 242 9.53 -9.28 13.03
CA LEU A 242 10.62 -9.48 12.09
C LEU A 242 11.97 -9.59 12.83
N GLU A 243 12.87 -10.46 12.35
CA GLU A 243 14.17 -10.71 12.98
C GLU A 243 15.11 -9.51 12.87
N ASP A 244 15.53 -8.91 13.99
CA ASP A 244 16.46 -7.77 13.97
C ASP A 244 17.76 -8.07 13.18
N GLY A 245 18.22 -7.07 12.43
CA GLY A 245 19.39 -7.16 11.55
C GLY A 245 19.11 -7.77 10.17
N ARG A 246 17.96 -8.43 9.95
CA ARG A 246 17.64 -9.11 8.68
C ARG A 246 16.86 -8.22 7.72
N LYS A 247 17.43 -7.88 6.57
CA LYS A 247 16.75 -6.99 5.61
C LYS A 247 15.89 -7.68 4.57
N ASP A 248 15.99 -8.99 4.38
CA ASP A 248 15.24 -9.67 3.31
C ASP A 248 13.80 -9.98 3.73
N LEU A 249 12.84 -9.22 3.21
CA LEU A 249 11.42 -9.46 3.48
C LEU A 249 10.90 -10.60 2.63
N GLY A 250 11.38 -10.75 1.39
CA GLY A 250 10.94 -11.85 0.53
C GLY A 250 10.71 -11.43 -0.91
N GLN A 251 10.02 -12.31 -1.63
CA GLN A 251 9.74 -12.19 -3.06
C GLN A 251 8.26 -12.46 -3.31
N GLU A 252 7.70 -11.85 -4.34
CA GLU A 252 6.32 -12.11 -4.73
C GLU A 252 6.16 -12.20 -6.24
N MET A 253 5.23 -13.04 -6.67
CA MET A 253 4.79 -13.10 -8.04
C MET A 253 3.27 -12.95 -8.10
N ASP A 254 2.83 -11.91 -8.83
CA ASP A 254 1.41 -11.58 -8.99
C ASP A 254 0.94 -11.84 -10.41
N LEU A 255 -0.28 -12.33 -10.53
CA LEU A 255 -1.03 -12.49 -11.76
C LEU A 255 -2.38 -11.79 -11.62
N VAL A 256 -2.63 -10.81 -12.46
CA VAL A 256 -3.94 -10.18 -12.62
C VAL A 256 -4.44 -10.43 -14.04
N VAL A 257 -5.66 -10.94 -14.18
CA VAL A 257 -6.30 -11.18 -15.48
C VAL A 257 -7.74 -10.70 -15.41
N THR A 258 -8.15 -9.86 -16.35
CA THR A 258 -9.52 -9.35 -16.42
C THR A 258 -10.13 -9.57 -17.78
N LYS A 259 -11.40 -9.98 -17.77
CA LYS A 259 -12.30 -9.94 -18.91
C LYS A 259 -13.36 -8.89 -18.68
N TYR A 260 -13.48 -7.95 -19.60
CA TYR A 260 -14.50 -6.91 -19.62
C TYR A 260 -15.63 -7.29 -20.57
N PHE A 261 -16.86 -7.00 -20.17
CA PHE A 261 -18.06 -7.18 -20.98
C PHE A 261 -18.60 -5.81 -21.41
N LYS A 262 -19.09 -5.72 -22.66
CA LYS A 262 -19.67 -4.48 -23.21
C LYS A 262 -21.04 -4.11 -22.60
N GLN A 263 -21.62 -4.97 -21.75
CA GLN A 263 -22.85 -4.69 -21.00
C GLN A 263 -22.52 -3.94 -19.70
N GLY A 264 -23.37 -2.98 -19.31
CA GLY A 264 -23.19 -2.18 -18.10
C GLY A 264 -22.17 -1.04 -18.21
N LEU A 265 -21.92 -0.52 -19.42
CA LEU A 265 -21.11 0.69 -19.64
C LEU A 265 -21.79 1.90 -19.00
N LEU A 266 -21.19 2.46 -17.95
CA LEU A 266 -21.63 3.73 -17.40
C LEU A 266 -21.32 4.88 -18.38
N PRO A 267 -22.18 5.91 -18.46
CA PRO A 267 -21.83 7.16 -19.13
C PRO A 267 -20.49 7.69 -18.63
N ALA A 268 -19.68 8.30 -19.51
CA ALA A 268 -18.33 8.74 -19.20
C ALA A 268 -18.25 9.65 -17.96
N SER A 269 -19.28 10.47 -17.71
CA SER A 269 -19.40 11.34 -16.54
C SER A 269 -19.54 10.60 -15.20
N LEU A 270 -20.14 9.41 -15.20
CA LEU A 270 -20.24 8.54 -14.01
C LEU A 270 -19.06 7.56 -13.93
N SER A 271 -18.47 7.19 -15.07
CA SER A 271 -17.35 6.24 -15.12
C SER A 271 -16.10 6.74 -14.37
N GLN A 272 -15.90 8.05 -14.27
CA GLN A 272 -14.71 8.63 -13.62
C GLN A 272 -14.74 8.54 -12.09
N SER A 273 -15.92 8.33 -11.47
CA SER A 273 -16.06 8.19 -10.02
C SER A 273 -16.01 6.73 -9.55
N PHE A 274 -15.91 5.76 -10.47
CA PHE A 274 -15.91 4.34 -10.13
C PHE A 274 -14.71 3.62 -10.74
N ASP A 275 -14.09 2.74 -9.94
CA ASP A 275 -12.93 1.96 -10.38
C ASP A 275 -13.25 1.03 -11.58
N GLU A 276 -14.50 0.58 -11.71
CA GLU A 276 -14.88 -0.45 -12.70
C GLU A 276 -16.11 -0.05 -13.53
N PRO A 277 -15.93 0.65 -14.67
CA PRO A 277 -17.04 1.26 -15.40
C PRO A 277 -17.78 0.34 -16.38
N SER A 278 -17.44 -0.94 -16.42
CA SER A 278 -18.16 -1.97 -17.19
C SER A 278 -18.30 -3.25 -16.36
N ALA A 279 -19.21 -4.14 -16.73
CA ALA A 279 -19.24 -5.48 -16.14
C ALA A 279 -17.92 -6.22 -16.45
N LEU A 280 -17.44 -7.02 -15.50
CA LEU A 280 -16.18 -7.74 -15.61
C LEU A 280 -16.11 -8.99 -14.75
N VAL A 281 -15.18 -9.87 -15.13
CA VAL A 281 -14.66 -10.94 -14.29
C VAL A 281 -13.15 -10.74 -14.20
N ARG A 282 -12.62 -10.66 -12.97
CA ARG A 282 -11.19 -10.45 -12.71
C ARG A 282 -10.67 -11.50 -11.73
N LEU A 283 -9.50 -12.05 -12.05
CA LEU A 283 -8.65 -12.77 -11.10
C LEU A 283 -7.52 -11.85 -10.65
N ARG A 284 -7.28 -11.75 -9.34
CA ARG A 284 -6.08 -11.15 -8.74
C ARG A 284 -5.46 -12.18 -7.82
N ALA A 285 -4.25 -12.63 -8.10
CA ALA A 285 -3.56 -13.62 -7.29
C ALA A 285 -2.11 -13.20 -7.07
N GLY A 286 -1.62 -13.36 -5.84
CA GLY A 286 -0.22 -13.16 -5.47
C GLY A 286 0.30 -14.34 -4.68
N VAL A 287 1.53 -14.76 -4.98
CA VAL A 287 2.27 -15.80 -4.24
C VAL A 287 3.52 -15.17 -3.65
N PHE A 288 3.55 -15.05 -2.33
CA PHE A 288 4.63 -14.49 -1.54
C PHE A 288 5.52 -15.60 -0.98
N LYS A 289 6.82 -15.46 -1.15
CA LYS A 289 7.86 -16.28 -0.52
C LYS A 289 8.56 -15.44 0.55
N PRO A 290 8.33 -15.72 1.85
CA PRO A 290 9.01 -15.01 2.92
C PRO A 290 10.54 -15.12 2.80
N GLY A 291 11.23 -14.03 3.13
CA GLY A 291 12.69 -13.97 3.23
C GLY A 291 13.17 -14.18 4.66
N ASP A 292 14.50 -14.07 4.85
CA ASP A 292 15.18 -14.31 6.13
C ASP A 292 14.69 -13.41 7.29
N ALA A 293 14.00 -12.30 7.01
CA ALA A 293 13.44 -11.44 8.06
C ALA A 293 12.28 -12.08 8.83
N TYR A 294 11.66 -13.15 8.33
CA TYR A 294 10.50 -13.79 8.94
C TYR A 294 10.85 -14.95 9.90
N HIS A 295 12.11 -15.05 10.35
CA HIS A 295 12.62 -16.16 11.16
C HIS A 295 12.56 -17.53 10.47
N ASN A 296 13.16 -18.53 11.12
CA ASN A 296 13.05 -19.92 10.70
C ASN A 296 11.75 -20.55 11.22
N GLY A 297 11.17 -21.45 10.43
CA GLY A 297 9.95 -22.21 10.82
C GLY A 297 8.63 -21.55 10.45
N VAL A 298 8.67 -20.47 9.66
CA VAL A 298 7.50 -19.96 8.94
C VAL A 298 7.26 -20.74 7.65
N ASP A 299 6.04 -20.66 7.12
CA ASP A 299 5.68 -21.27 5.84
C ASP A 299 6.59 -20.79 4.71
N GLU A 300 6.94 -21.70 3.80
CA GLU A 300 7.79 -21.38 2.64
C GLU A 300 7.08 -20.45 1.63
N TYR A 301 5.75 -20.53 1.56
CA TYR A 301 4.93 -19.77 0.62
C TYR A 301 3.59 -19.39 1.25
N MET A 302 3.15 -18.16 1.01
CA MET A 302 1.80 -17.67 1.29
C MET A 302 1.17 -17.21 -0.02
N HIS A 303 -0.14 -17.40 -0.19
CA HIS A 303 -0.86 -16.86 -1.34
C HIS A 303 -2.14 -16.15 -0.94
N ARG A 304 -2.49 -15.12 -1.71
CA ARG A 304 -3.82 -14.49 -1.66
C ARG A 304 -4.36 -14.45 -3.07
N ALA A 305 -5.57 -14.96 -3.27
CA ALA A 305 -6.26 -14.92 -4.56
C ALA A 305 -7.71 -14.47 -4.39
N VAL A 306 -8.16 -13.61 -5.28
CA VAL A 306 -9.52 -13.05 -5.31
C VAL A 306 -10.06 -13.15 -6.73
N VAL A 307 -11.30 -13.62 -6.86
CA VAL A 307 -12.06 -13.58 -8.10
C VAL A 307 -13.22 -12.60 -7.92
N ASP A 308 -13.15 -11.47 -8.62
CA ASP A 308 -14.17 -10.44 -8.60
C ASP A 308 -15.11 -10.62 -9.81
N VAL A 309 -16.41 -10.74 -9.55
CA VAL A 309 -17.45 -10.70 -10.59
C VAL A 309 -18.29 -9.45 -10.35
N ILE A 310 -18.16 -8.47 -11.24
CA ILE A 310 -18.86 -7.20 -11.12
C ILE A 310 -19.85 -7.10 -12.26
N TRP A 311 -21.11 -6.95 -11.91
CA TRP A 311 -22.20 -6.71 -12.85
C TRP A 311 -22.94 -5.43 -12.45
N ARG A 312 -23.17 -4.54 -13.41
CA ARG A 312 -23.90 -3.28 -13.18
C ARG A 312 -25.20 -3.33 -13.99
N PHE A 313 -26.32 -3.08 -13.31
CA PHE A 313 -27.68 -3.05 -13.87
C PHE A 313 -28.16 -1.61 -14.07
#